data_AF-A0A533BD73-F1
#
_entry.id   AF-A0A533BD73-F1
#
_cell.length_a   1.000
_cell.length_b   1.000
_cell.length_c   1.000
_cell.angle_alpha   90.00
_cell.angle_beta   90.00
_cell.angle_gamma   90.00
#
_symmetry.space_group_name_H-M   'P 1'
#
loop_
_entity.id
_entity.type
_entity.pdbx_description
1 polymer ?
#
loop_
_entity_poly.entity_id
_entity_poly.type
_entity_poly.pdbx_seq_one_letter_code
_entity_poly.pdbx_strand_id
1 'polypeptide(L)'
;MAALGVGAQVGVLLPFSRKHESEADYVGILLAADAGYDPRESVALWERMAQLSSGGGPDEFLSTHPSHGTRIDQLKTWMPEAMAIYQTKSAVPAAALPAMGGR
;
A
#
# COMPACT_ATOMS: atom_id res chain seq x y z
N MET A 1 -14.76 -27.78 18.09
CA MET A 1 -13.61 -27.50 17.20
C MET A 1 -13.61 -26.10 16.58
N ALA A 2 -14.74 -25.38 16.51
CA ALA A 2 -14.78 -24.03 15.91
C ALA A 2 -14.08 -22.91 16.72
N ALA A 3 -14.04 -23.00 18.05
CA ALA A 3 -13.45 -21.95 18.91
C ALA A 3 -11.92 -21.83 18.79
N LEU A 4 -11.22 -22.96 18.58
CA LEU A 4 -9.76 -22.96 18.34
C LEU A 4 -9.41 -22.34 16.98
N GLY A 5 -10.28 -22.46 15.98
CA GLY A 5 -10.10 -21.87 14.66
C GLY A 5 -10.19 -20.34 14.66
N VAL A 6 -11.18 -19.78 15.37
CA VAL A 6 -11.33 -18.30 15.49
C VAL A 6 -10.17 -17.69 16.30
N GLY A 7 -9.72 -18.37 17.37
CA GLY A 7 -8.57 -17.92 18.16
C GLY A 7 -7.26 -17.91 17.35
N ALA A 8 -7.02 -18.94 16.53
CA ALA A 8 -5.86 -18.98 15.63
C ALA A 8 -5.96 -17.93 14.50
N GLN A 9 -7.16 -17.71 13.95
CA GLN A 9 -7.36 -16.75 12.88
C GLN A 9 -7.14 -15.31 13.36
N VAL A 10 -7.67 -14.95 14.53
CA VAL A 10 -7.54 -13.60 15.09
C VAL A 10 -6.20 -13.39 15.79
N GLY A 11 -5.67 -14.40 16.48
CA GLY A 11 -4.47 -14.29 17.31
C GLY A 11 -3.15 -14.55 16.58
N VAL A 12 -3.17 -15.28 15.46
CA VAL A 12 -1.95 -15.68 14.74
C VAL A 12 -1.99 -15.28 13.27
N LEU A 13 -3.04 -15.67 12.53
CA LEU A 13 -3.10 -15.43 11.08
C LEU A 13 -3.26 -13.94 10.74
N LEU A 14 -4.18 -13.22 11.39
CA LEU A 14 -4.38 -11.79 11.15
C LEU A 14 -3.16 -10.94 11.51
N PRO A 15 -2.49 -11.11 12.68
CA PRO A 15 -1.27 -10.39 13.00
C PRO A 15 -0.10 -10.70 12.06
N PHE A 16 0.02 -11.96 11.61
CA PHE A 16 1.05 -12.35 10.64
C PHE A 16 0.82 -11.70 9.28
N SER A 17 -0.42 -11.74 8.78
CA SER A 17 -0.83 -11.03 7.56
C SER A 17 -0.56 -9.52 7.65
N ARG A 18 -0.89 -8.88 8.78
CA ARG A 18 -0.58 -7.46 9.02
C ARG A 18 0.91 -7.13 8.87
N LYS A 19 1.78 -7.97 9.43
CA LYS A 19 3.23 -7.78 9.35
C LYS A 19 3.74 -7.88 7.91
N HIS A 20 3.21 -8.83 7.14
CA HIS A 20 3.56 -8.99 5.73
C HIS A 20 3.17 -7.77 4.89
N GLU A 21 1.98 -7.21 5.11
CA GLU A 21 1.55 -5.99 4.41
C GLU A 21 2.45 -4.79 4.75
N SER A 22 2.79 -4.61 6.02
CA SER A 22 3.71 -3.54 6.45
C SER A 22 5.11 -3.72 5.86
N GLU A 23 5.64 -4.94 5.83
CA GLU A 23 6.93 -5.23 5.20
C GLU A 23 6.89 -4.97 3.69
N ALA A 24 5.82 -5.41 3.03
CA ALA A 24 5.62 -5.18 1.60
C ALA A 24 5.55 -3.68 1.26
N ASP A 25 4.85 -2.87 2.07
CA ASP A 25 4.81 -1.42 1.90
C ASP A 25 6.18 -0.78 2.11
N TYR A 26 6.91 -1.19 3.15
CA TYR A 26 8.24 -0.67 3.46
C TYR A 26 9.22 -0.95 2.33
N VAL A 27 9.32 -2.20 1.89
CA VAL A 27 10.22 -2.56 0.77
C VAL A 27 9.74 -1.91 -0.52
N GLY A 28 8.43 -1.89 -0.76
CA GLY A 28 7.83 -1.32 -1.97
C GLY A 28 8.11 0.16 -2.15
N ILE A 29 7.97 0.99 -1.10
CA ILE A 29 8.23 2.44 -1.21
C ILE A 29 9.71 2.74 -1.49
N LEU A 30 10.64 1.96 -0.92
CA LEU A 30 12.06 2.10 -1.19
C LEU A 30 12.42 1.67 -2.61
N LEU A 31 11.85 0.57 -3.11
CA LEU A 31 12.04 0.11 -4.49
C LEU A 31 11.46 1.10 -5.51
N ALA A 32 10.29 1.66 -5.24
CA ALA A 32 9.69 2.69 -6.08
C ALA A 32 10.60 3.92 -6.19
N ALA A 33 11.12 4.39 -5.05
CA ALA A 33 12.08 5.48 -5.00
C ALA A 33 13.37 5.16 -5.77
N ASP A 34 13.93 3.96 -5.59
CA ASP A 34 15.16 3.53 -6.27
C ASP A 34 15.00 3.42 -7.79
N ALA A 35 13.80 3.03 -8.24
CA ALA A 35 13.40 3.01 -9.63
C ALA A 35 13.11 4.41 -10.22
N GLY A 36 13.16 5.47 -9.40
CA GLY A 36 12.89 6.85 -9.82
C GLY A 36 11.41 7.22 -9.88
N TYR A 37 10.51 6.42 -9.29
CA TYR A 37 9.12 6.83 -9.06
C TYR A 37 9.02 7.68 -7.79
N ASP A 38 8.14 8.68 -7.81
CA ASP A 38 7.92 9.54 -6.66
C ASP A 38 7.26 8.75 -5.51
N PRO A 39 7.96 8.53 -4.38
CA PRO A 39 7.43 7.72 -3.29
C PRO A 39 6.20 8.36 -2.62
N ARG A 40 5.95 9.66 -2.81
CA ARG A 40 4.77 10.35 -2.27
C ARG A 40 3.46 9.83 -2.88
N GLU A 41 3.50 9.30 -4.11
CA GLU A 41 2.33 8.72 -4.77
C GLU A 41 1.83 7.45 -4.07
N SER A 42 2.65 6.79 -3.25
CA SER A 42 2.21 5.64 -2.43
C SER A 42 1.11 6.04 -1.45
N VAL A 43 1.18 7.23 -0.84
CA VAL A 43 0.13 7.74 0.06
C VAL A 43 -1.14 8.03 -0.72
N ALA A 44 -1.02 8.72 -1.86
CA ALA A 44 -2.16 9.05 -2.71
C ALA A 44 -2.88 7.79 -3.23
N LEU A 45 -2.13 6.73 -3.57
CA LEU A 45 -2.68 5.43 -3.94
C LEU A 45 -3.56 4.85 -2.81
N TRP A 46 -3.03 4.78 -1.59
CA TRP A 46 -3.76 4.23 -0.45
C TRP A 46 -4.96 5.09 -0.02
N GLU A 47 -4.88 6.42 -0.16
CA GLU A 47 -6.02 7.32 0.05
C GLU A 47 -7.15 7.05 -0.96
N ARG A 48 -6.82 6.85 -2.24
CA ARG A 48 -7.82 6.49 -3.28
C ARG A 48 -8.44 5.12 -3.00
N MET A 49 -7.64 4.12 -2.61
CA MET A 49 -8.17 2.79 -2.27
C MET A 49 -9.08 2.84 -1.03
N ALA A 50 -8.76 3.66 -0.03
CA ALA A 50 -9.65 3.87 1.12
C ALA A 50 -10.99 4.49 0.70
N GLN A 51 -10.99 5.46 -0.22
CA GLN A 51 -12.20 6.05 -0.76
C GLN A 51 -13.05 5.04 -1.54
N LEU A 52 -12.44 4.22 -2.39
CA LEU A 52 -13.13 3.18 -3.16
C LEU A 52 -13.81 2.14 -2.26
N SER A 53 -13.12 1.73 -1.18
CA SER A 53 -13.66 0.78 -0.20
C SER A 53 -14.90 1.28 0.55
N SER A 54 -15.08 2.61 0.65
CA SER A 54 -16.20 3.24 1.34
C SER A 54 -17.51 3.16 0.55
N GLY A 55 -17.46 2.81 -0.74
CA GLY A 55 -18.61 2.71 -1.65
C GLY A 55 -19.33 1.35 -1.64
N GLY A 56 -18.91 0.40 -0.79
CA GLY A 56 -19.62 -0.88 -0.59
C GLY A 56 -19.30 -2.00 -1.59
N GLY A 57 -18.34 -1.79 -2.51
CA GLY A 57 -17.80 -2.87 -3.34
C GLY A 57 -16.64 -3.59 -2.63
N PRO A 58 -16.56 -4.94 -2.66
CA PRO A 58 -15.34 -5.61 -2.28
C PRO A 58 -14.30 -5.33 -3.38
N ASP A 59 -13.37 -4.42 -3.12
CA ASP A 59 -12.14 -4.37 -3.91
C ASP A 59 -11.45 -5.72 -3.71
N GLU A 60 -11.32 -6.50 -4.80
CA GLU A 60 -10.63 -7.80 -4.79
C GLU A 60 -9.21 -7.67 -4.22
N PHE A 61 -8.58 -6.51 -4.49
CA PHE A 61 -7.31 -6.11 -3.90
C PHE A 61 -7.39 -6.01 -2.37
N LEU A 62 -8.39 -5.31 -1.81
CA LEU A 62 -8.56 -5.18 -0.35
C LEU A 62 -9.01 -6.47 0.34
N SER A 63 -9.55 -7.42 -0.43
CA SER A 63 -9.92 -8.76 0.07
C SER A 63 -8.70 -9.66 0.30
N THR A 64 -7.64 -9.46 -0.47
CA THR A 64 -6.38 -10.22 -0.34
C THR A 64 -5.27 -9.44 0.38
N HIS A 65 -5.29 -8.11 0.26
CA HIS A 65 -4.36 -7.17 0.87
C HIS A 65 -5.13 -6.13 1.71
N PRO A 66 -5.55 -6.49 2.94
CA PRO A 66 -6.37 -5.61 3.75
C PRO A 66 -5.67 -4.28 4.04
N SER A 67 -6.37 -3.18 3.78
CA SER A 67 -5.97 -1.86 4.25
C SER A 67 -6.23 -1.79 5.75
N HIS A 68 -5.20 -2.00 6.56
CA HIS A 68 -5.27 -1.60 7.96
C HIS A 68 -5.05 -0.09 8.02
N GLY A 69 -5.88 0.64 8.79
CA GLY A 69 -5.87 2.11 8.82
C GLY A 69 -4.51 2.77 9.15
N THR A 70 -3.53 1.98 9.57
CA THR A 70 -2.16 2.39 9.89
C THR A 70 -1.20 2.45 8.69
N ARG A 71 -1.57 1.94 7.49
CA ARG A 71 -0.66 1.87 6.33
C ARG A 71 -0.20 3.25 5.86
N ILE A 72 -1.13 4.21 5.77
CA ILE A 72 -0.80 5.60 5.39
C ILE A 72 0.18 6.23 6.40
N ASP A 73 -0.01 5.99 7.69
CA ASP A 73 0.87 6.52 8.74
C ASP A 73 2.27 5.88 8.70
N GLN A 74 2.34 4.59 8.39
CA GLN A 74 3.60 3.88 8.18
C GLN A 74 4.36 4.44 6.97
N LEU A 75 3.67 4.60 5.83
CA LEU A 75 4.26 5.20 4.62
C LEU A 75 4.78 6.62 4.88
N LYS A 76 4.03 7.44 5.62
CA LYS A 76 4.48 8.78 6.04
C LYS A 76 5.72 8.72 6.94
N THR A 77 5.82 7.71 7.80
CA THR A 77 6.96 7.49 8.69
C THR A 77 8.22 7.12 7.91
N TRP A 78 8.11 6.30 6.86
CA TRP A 78 9.23 5.86 6.02
C TRP A 78 9.56 6.83 4.88
N MET A 79 8.68 7.81 4.62
CA MET A 79 8.84 8.79 3.56
C MET A 79 10.21 9.49 3.55
N PRO A 80 10.79 9.93 4.68
CA PRO A 80 12.10 10.59 4.66
C PRO A 80 13.20 9.70 4.08
N GLU A 81 13.18 8.40 4.38
CA GLU A 81 14.15 7.42 3.86
C GLU A 81 13.96 7.21 2.35
N ALA A 82 12.72 6.96 1.92
CA ALA A 82 12.40 6.81 0.50
C ALA A 82 12.75 8.06 -0.31
N MET A 83 12.50 9.26 0.23
CA MET A 83 12.85 10.53 -0.42
C MET A 83 14.36 10.71 -0.55
N ALA A 84 15.15 10.28 0.44
CA ALA A 84 16.60 10.33 0.36
C ALA A 84 17.12 9.45 -0.81
N ILE A 85 16.54 8.26 -1.01
CA ILE A 85 16.84 7.41 -2.17
C ILE A 85 16.42 8.11 -3.47
N TYR A 86 15.16 8.54 -3.57
CA TYR A 86 14.59 9.15 -4.77
C TYR A 86 15.38 10.35 -5.27
N GLN A 87 15.87 11.21 -4.36
CA GLN A 87 16.67 12.39 -4.70
C GLN A 87 18.02 12.06 -5.38
N THR A 88 18.51 10.83 -5.24
CA THR A 88 19.72 10.36 -5.93
C THR A 88 19.44 9.79 -7.32
N LYS A 89 18.17 9.66 -7.70
CA LYS A 89 17.73 9.03 -8.95
C LYS A 89 17.22 10.05 -9.94
N SER A 90 17.34 9.71 -11.23
CA SER A 90 16.62 10.43 -12.27
C SER A 90 15.13 10.11 -12.13
N ALA A 91 14.31 11.15 -11.99
CA ALA A 91 12.87 10.98 -11.90
C ALA A 91 12.33 10.32 -13.17
N VAL A 92 11.53 9.27 -13.01
CA VAL A 92 10.72 8.70 -14.08
C VAL A 92 9.67 9.76 -14.42
N PRO A 93 9.66 10.30 -15.65
CA PRO A 93 8.64 11.27 -16.02
C PRO A 93 7.27 10.59 -15.93
N ALA A 94 6.29 11.29 -15.36
CA ALA A 94 4.90 10.89 -15.47
C ALA A 94 4.53 10.93 -16.96
N ALA A 95 4.62 9.78 -17.64
CA ALA A 95 4.11 9.65 -18.98
C ALA A 95 2.63 10.04 -18.94
N ALA A 96 2.17 10.79 -19.94
CA ALA A 96 0.74 11.04 -20.08
C ALA A 96 0.05 9.67 -20.11
N LEU A 97 -0.82 9.41 -19.12
CA LEU A 97 -1.66 8.23 -19.15
C LEU A 97 -2.39 8.24 -20.50
N PRO A 98 -2.52 7.09 -21.18
CA PRO A 98 -3.34 7.02 -22.38
C PRO A 98 -4.71 7.58 -22.05
N ALA A 99 -5.29 8.36 -22.97
CA ALA A 99 -6.63 8.87 -22.79
C ALA A 99 -7.55 7.69 -22.45
N MET A 100 -8.06 7.66 -21.22
CA MET A 100 -9.04 6.68 -20.79
C MET A 100 -10.28 6.94 -21.65
N GLY A 101 -10.40 6.19 -22.75
CA GLY A 101 -11.49 6.35 -23.71
C GLY A 101 -12.81 6.33 -22.95
N GLY A 102 -13.60 7.39 -23.14
CA GLY A 102 -14.90 7.54 -22.49
C GLY A 102 -15.75 6.29 -22.72
N ARG A 103 -16.24 5.73 -21.63
CA ARG A 103 -17.46 4.92 -21.64
C ARG A 103 -18.63 5.82 -21.30
#